data_AF-A0ABD6DU49-F1
#
_entry.id   AF-A0ABD6DU49-F1
#
_cell.length_a   1.000
_cell.length_b   1.000
_cell.length_c   1.000
_cell.angle_alpha   90.00
_cell.angle_beta   90.00
_cell.angle_gamma   90.00
#
_symmetry.space_group_name_H-M   'P 1'
#
loop_
_entity.id
_entity.type
_entity.pdbx_description
1 polymer ?
#
loop_
_entity_poly.entity_id
_entity_poly.type
_entity_poly.pdbx_seq_one_letter_code
_entity_poly.pdbx_strand_id
1 'polypeptide(L)'
;MSSNTGSSPDSFTVVSEMNSHDAVTVRSTTTHATYHLVDFADDATREALSSLSVGESVRLDLSRVGRRGNVWRADDAVSRPRAEVATGSAGS
;
A
#
# COMPACT_ATOMS: atom_id res chain seq x y z
N MET A 1 23.99 11.77 -0.26
CA MET A 1 22.93 10.75 -0.43
C MET A 1 21.65 11.46 -0.02
N SER A 2 20.88 11.95 -1.00
CA SER A 2 19.69 12.76 -0.71
C SER A 2 18.59 11.84 -0.20
N SER A 3 18.37 11.83 1.11
CA SER A 3 17.13 11.38 1.71
C SER A 3 16.02 12.26 1.15
N ASN A 4 15.17 11.70 0.31
CA ASN A 4 14.03 12.41 -0.27
C ASN A 4 12.93 12.54 0.79
N THR A 5 13.22 13.26 1.88
CA THR A 5 12.24 13.70 2.87
C THR A 5 11.43 14.83 2.24
N GLY A 6 10.34 14.50 1.55
CA GLY A 6 9.52 15.53 0.94
C GLY A 6 8.33 15.11 0.09
N SER A 7 8.12 13.82 -0.21
CA SER A 7 6.86 13.39 -0.82
C SER A 7 5.92 12.91 0.28
N SER A 8 4.71 13.44 0.32
CA SER A 8 3.65 12.82 1.12
C SER A 8 3.39 11.41 0.58
N PRO A 9 3.17 10.40 1.44
CA PRO A 9 2.95 9.04 0.99
C PRO A 9 1.73 8.96 0.07
N ASP A 10 1.92 8.27 -1.05
CA ASP A 10 0.92 8.15 -2.11
C ASP A 10 -0.20 7.21 -1.67
N SER A 11 -1.40 7.40 -2.22
CA SER A 11 -2.57 6.58 -1.92
C SER A 11 -2.69 5.42 -2.91
N PHE A 12 -2.92 4.22 -2.36
CA PHE A 12 -3.04 2.98 -3.11
C PHE A 12 -4.24 2.16 -2.65
N THR A 13 -4.70 1.28 -3.53
CA THR A 13 -5.67 0.23 -3.22
C THR A 13 -5.00 -1.13 -3.34
N VAL A 14 -5.25 -2.03 -2.39
CA VAL A 14 -4.80 -3.43 -2.46
C VAL A 14 -5.58 -4.15 -3.56
N VAL A 15 -4.84 -4.74 -4.51
CA VAL A 15 -5.41 -5.51 -5.65
C VAL A 15 -5.18 -7.01 -5.46
N SER A 16 -4.08 -7.38 -4.82
CA SER A 16 -3.82 -8.74 -4.35
C SER A 16 -3.26 -8.65 -2.94
N GLU A 17 -3.86 -9.42 -2.03
CA GLU A 17 -3.39 -9.60 -0.65
C GLU A 17 -1.97 -10.16 -0.60
N MET A 18 -1.35 -10.03 0.57
CA MET A 18 -0.04 -10.61 0.84
C MET A 18 -0.11 -12.13 0.75
N ASN A 19 0.73 -12.72 -0.09
CA ASN A 19 0.82 -14.17 -0.24
C ASN A 19 1.89 -14.79 0.67
N SER A 20 2.06 -16.11 0.61
CA SER A 20 3.04 -16.87 1.41
C SER A 20 4.52 -16.56 1.11
N HIS A 21 4.79 -15.69 0.14
CA HIS A 21 6.12 -15.19 -0.22
C HIS A 21 6.29 -13.70 0.10
N ASP A 22 5.42 -13.15 0.97
CA ASP A 22 5.41 -11.75 1.38
C ASP A 22 5.24 -10.76 0.21
N ALA A 23 4.64 -11.21 -0.90
CA ALA A 23 4.36 -10.34 -2.03
C ALA A 23 2.91 -9.82 -2.00
N VAL A 24 2.75 -8.51 -2.17
CA VAL A 24 1.44 -7.83 -2.26
C VAL A 24 1.39 -6.98 -3.54
N THR A 25 0.21 -6.85 -4.14
CA THR A 25 0.03 -5.99 -5.32
C THR A 25 -0.91 -4.85 -5.01
N VAL A 26 -0.47 -3.63 -5.30
CA VAL A 26 -1.24 -2.41 -5.07
C VAL A 26 -1.37 -1.61 -6.35
N ARG A 27 -2.42 -0.78 -6.43
CA ARG A 27 -2.65 0.14 -7.55
C ARG A 27 -2.79 1.56 -7.03
N SER A 28 -2.05 2.50 -7.62
CA SER A 28 -2.16 3.92 -7.27
C SER A 28 -3.57 4.42 -7.55
N THR A 29 -4.16 5.16 -6.62
CA THR A 29 -5.46 5.79 -6.82
C THR A 29 -5.38 7.03 -7.72
N THR A 30 -4.19 7.60 -7.88
CA THR A 30 -3.96 8.81 -8.68
C THR A 30 -3.59 8.49 -10.12
N THR A 31 -2.65 7.55 -10.33
CA THR A 31 -2.10 7.25 -11.66
C THR A 31 -2.63 5.95 -12.25
N HIS A 32 -3.36 5.15 -11.47
CA HIS A 32 -3.78 3.79 -11.82
C HIS A 32 -2.65 2.82 -12.16
N ALA A 33 -1.39 3.19 -11.92
CA ALA A 33 -0.24 2.31 -12.09
C ALA A 33 -0.25 1.19 -11.03
N THR A 34 0.17 -0.01 -11.46
CA THR A 34 0.26 -1.21 -10.61
C THR A 34 1.69 -1.43 -10.13
N TYR A 35 1.83 -1.79 -8.86
CA TYR A 35 3.10 -2.00 -8.18
C TYR A 35 3.10 -3.37 -7.50
N HIS A 36 4.18 -4.13 -7.68
CA HIS A 36 4.40 -5.41 -7.00
C HIS A 36 5.40 -5.20 -5.88
N LEU A 37 4.93 -5.22 -4.65
CA LEU A 37 5.75 -5.05 -3.46
C LEU A 37 6.29 -6.42 -3.05
N VAL A 38 7.60 -6.51 -2.89
CA VAL A 38 8.31 -7.78 -2.57
C VAL A 38 9.32 -7.60 -1.44
N ASP A 39 9.42 -6.39 -0.90
CA ASP A 39 10.35 -6.02 0.17
C ASP A 39 9.71 -4.93 1.04
N PHE A 40 10.15 -4.83 2.29
CA PHE A 40 9.60 -3.91 3.29
C PHE A 40 10.74 -3.26 4.09
N ALA A 41 10.52 -2.03 4.58
CA ALA A 41 11.47 -1.35 5.46
C ALA A 41 11.74 -2.15 6.73
N ASP A 42 10.67 -2.66 7.33
CA ASP A 42 10.64 -3.35 8.62
C ASP A 42 9.41 -4.26 8.74
N ASP A 43 9.38 -5.07 9.79
CA ASP A 43 8.27 -5.99 10.07
C ASP A 43 6.96 -5.25 10.32
N ALA A 44 6.98 -4.04 10.90
CA ALA A 44 5.77 -3.27 11.15
C ALA A 44 5.07 -2.86 9.84
N THR A 45 5.83 -2.45 8.84
CA THR A 45 5.35 -2.14 7.49
C THR A 45 4.77 -3.38 6.82
N ARG A 46 5.45 -4.53 6.96
CA ARG A 46 4.97 -5.83 6.45
C ARG A 46 3.65 -6.22 7.10
N GLU A 47 3.55 -6.18 8.42
CA GLU A 47 2.34 -6.54 9.17
C GLU A 47 1.18 -5.59 8.89
N ALA A 48 1.45 -4.29 8.73
CA ALA A 48 0.41 -3.34 8.33
C ALA A 48 -0.20 -3.73 6.98
N LEU A 49 0.62 -4.12 5.99
CA LEU A 49 0.15 -4.57 4.69
C LEU A 49 -0.46 -5.97 4.70
N SER A 50 0.02 -6.87 5.56
CA SER A 50 -0.52 -8.24 5.70
C SER A 50 -1.96 -8.23 6.25
N SER A 51 -2.31 -7.22 7.03
CA SER A 51 -3.64 -7.05 7.62
C SER A 51 -4.72 -6.55 6.64
N LEU A 52 -4.32 -6.10 5.45
CA LEU A 52 -5.24 -5.48 4.49
C LEU A 52 -5.84 -6.48 3.51
N SER A 53 -7.14 -6.34 3.26
CA SER A 53 -7.86 -7.11 2.24
C SER A 53 -7.89 -6.42 0.88
N VAL A 54 -8.17 -7.18 -0.18
CA VAL A 54 -8.41 -6.61 -1.52
C VAL A 54 -9.48 -5.51 -1.46
N GLY A 55 -9.18 -4.36 -2.06
CA GLY A 55 -10.06 -3.19 -2.11
C GLY A 55 -9.82 -2.19 -0.99
N GLU A 56 -9.09 -2.55 0.07
CA GLU A 56 -8.71 -1.61 1.12
C GLU A 56 -7.65 -0.61 0.64
N SER A 57 -7.66 0.58 1.25
CA SER A 57 -6.78 1.68 0.87
C SER A 57 -5.68 1.90 1.89
N VAL A 58 -4.47 2.18 1.39
CA VAL A 58 -3.27 2.37 2.20
C VAL A 58 -2.44 3.51 1.64
N ARG A 59 -1.76 4.24 2.52
CA ARG A 59 -0.75 5.23 2.13
C ARG A 59 0.64 4.60 2.22
N LEU A 60 1.40 4.69 1.14
CA LEU A 60 2.72 4.06 1.03
C LEU A 60 3.76 5.04 0.51
N ASP A 61 4.96 4.94 1.09
CA ASP A 61 6.17 5.40 0.46
C ASP A 61 6.86 4.19 -0.20
N LEU A 62 7.21 4.33 -1.48
CA LEU A 62 7.76 3.23 -2.28
C LEU A 62 9.14 3.58 -2.85
N SER A 63 10.06 2.62 -2.80
CA SER A 63 11.34 2.66 -3.50
C SER A 63 11.51 1.46 -4.41
N ARG A 64 12.24 1.64 -5.52
CA ARG A 64 12.37 0.59 -6.54
C ARG A 64 13.46 -0.40 -6.15
N VAL A 65 13.15 -1.69 -6.22
CA VAL A 65 14.12 -2.77 -5.93
C VAL A 65 14.78 -3.20 -7.24
N GLY A 66 16.02 -2.79 -7.44
CA GLY A 66 16.81 -3.19 -8.60
C GLY A 66 16.47 -2.47 -9.91
N ARG A 67 17.10 -2.93 -11.01
CA ARG A 67 17.07 -2.24 -12.31
C ARG A 67 16.13 -2.87 -13.34
N ARG A 68 15.85 -4.18 -13.22
CA ARG A 68 15.05 -4.97 -14.17
C ARG A 68 13.88 -5.62 -13.41
N GLY A 69 12.65 -5.29 -13.80
CA GLY A 69 11.42 -5.72 -13.12
C GLY A 69 10.59 -4.55 -12.58
N ASN A 70 9.29 -4.78 -12.39
CA ASN A 70 8.38 -3.83 -11.73
C ASN A 70 8.20 -4.21 -10.25
N VAL A 71 9.33 -4.40 -9.55
CA VAL A 71 9.36 -4.79 -8.15
C VAL A 71 9.78 -3.62 -7.26
N TRP A 72 9.12 -3.50 -6.13
CA TRP A 72 9.19 -2.34 -5.25
C TRP A 72 9.29 -2.76 -3.79
N ARG A 73 9.85 -1.88 -2.98
CA ARG A 73 9.90 -1.94 -1.53
C ARG A 73 8.91 -0.93 -0.97
N ALA A 74 8.14 -1.32 0.05
CA ALA A 74 7.42 -0.36 0.88
C ALA A 74 8.36 0.16 1.97
N ASP A 75 8.59 1.46 1.97
CA ASP A 75 9.44 2.13 2.96
C ASP A 75 8.67 2.56 4.21
N ASP A 76 7.36 2.79 4.07
CA ASP A 76 6.42 3.05 5.18
C ASP A 76 5.01 2.67 4.74
N ALA A 77 4.16 2.29 5.69
CA ALA A 77 2.76 1.97 5.46
C ALA A 77 1.85 2.54 6.55
N VAL A 78 0.97 3.45 6.14
CA VAL A 78 -0.09 3.98 6.99
C VAL A 78 -1.43 3.49 6.46
N SER A 79 -1.98 2.48 7.12
CA SER A 79 -3.36 2.06 6.87
C SER A 79 -4.29 3.23 7.10
N ARG A 80 -5.11 3.54 6.10
CA ARG A 80 -6.24 4.42 6.34
C ARG A 80 -7.32 3.58 7.00
N PRO A 81 -7.86 3.97 8.17
CA PRO A 81 -9.05 3.33 8.66
C PRO A 81 -10.10 3.40 7.55
N ARG A 82 -10.66 2.24 7.17
CA ARG A 82 -11.79 2.17 6.24
C ARG A 82 -12.77 3.23 6.70
N ALA A 83 -12.96 4.27 5.90
CA ALA A 83 -13.91 5.33 6.21
C ALA A 83 -15.21 4.61 6.58
N GLU A 84 -15.60 4.76 7.83
CA GLU A 84 -16.80 4.15 8.41
C GLU A 84 -17.89 4.37 7.39
N VAL A 85 -18.37 3.27 6.79
CA VAL A 85 -19.45 3.32 5.81
C VAL A 85 -20.57 4.08 6.50
N ALA A 86 -20.82 5.30 6.03
CA ALA A 86 -21.95 6.09 6.48
C ALA A 86 -23.20 5.29 6.14
N THR A 87 -23.64 4.47 7.09
CA THR A 87 -24.96 3.85 7.09
C THR A 87 -25.91 5.02 7.18
N GLY A 88 -26.41 5.44 6.03
CA GLY A 88 -27.65 6.17 5.94
C GLY A 88 -28.74 5.27 6.49
N SER A 89 -29.09 5.45 7.76
CA SER A 89 -30.41 5.09 8.25
C SER A 89 -31.36 6.23 7.86
N ALA A 90 -31.92 6.11 6.66
CA ALA A 90 -33.18 6.76 6.31
C ALA A 90 -34.32 5.78 6.63
N GLY A 91 -35.34 6.29 7.34
CA GLY A 91 -36.64 5.63 7.58
C GLY A 91 -36.64 4.68 8.78
N SER A 92 -37.57 4.78 9.73
CA SER A 92 -38.99 5.19 9.63
C SER A 92 -39.46 6.02 10.82
#